data_AF-A0A3D3GCB4-F1
#
_entry.id   AF-A0A3D3GCB4-F1
#
_cell.length_a   1.000
_cell.length_b   1.000
_cell.length_c   1.000
_cell.angle_alpha   90.00
_cell.angle_beta   90.00
_cell.angle_gamma   90.00
#
_symmetry.space_group_name_H-M   'P 1'
#
loop_
_entity.id
_entity.type
_entity.pdbx_description
1 polymer ?
#
loop_
_entity_poly.entity_id
_entity_poly.type
_entity_poly.pdbx_seq_one_letter_code
_entity_poly.pdbx_strand_id
1 'polypeptide(L)'
;MAIQGSLSFSGGGSNAISGVHAGCVLPNGNVIIGDQYNSHANNINEYTVSGAFVRSVYQPSQALGISNPYPGMTNCVAVSASNIIMVIADTWTIQNTKAIQLTLSEGSWNVTHQFSMTNFDTLQGTSGSSIWSLALGRDGYVYFPPMRRATGQLQKLIKCPSSDITENKCELVGDIIPESTLNSSNYTTFTYAVVQIPDTDDLLVALYYRLYRYNAASGAYMLVHSFSDELPIDTFAPRAMVIR
;
A
#
# COMPACT_ATOMS: atom_id res chain seq x y z
N MET A 1 -0.59 -13.00 -16.12
CA MET A 1 0.42 -14.07 -16.29
C MET A 1 0.85 -14.49 -14.88
N ALA A 2 0.48 -15.68 -14.42
CA ALA A 2 0.85 -16.13 -13.07
C ALA A 2 2.31 -16.60 -13.09
N ILE A 3 3.16 -16.02 -12.25
CA ILE A 3 4.52 -16.48 -12.05
C ILE A 3 4.44 -17.77 -11.20
N GLN A 4 4.49 -18.93 -11.85
CA GLN A 4 4.71 -20.22 -11.17
C GLN A 4 6.21 -20.51 -11.17
N GLY A 5 6.84 -20.33 -10.01
CA GLY A 5 8.26 -20.62 -9.76
C GLY A 5 8.73 -19.90 -8.50
N SER A 6 9.63 -20.51 -7.73
CA SER A 6 10.35 -19.80 -6.67
C SER A 6 11.34 -18.83 -7.33
N LEU A 7 11.05 -17.53 -7.27
CA LEU A 7 12.01 -16.49 -7.67
C LEU A 7 13.08 -16.37 -6.58
N SER A 8 14.34 -16.66 -6.92
CA SER A 8 15.48 -16.34 -6.07
C SER A 8 16.03 -14.98 -6.47
N PHE A 9 15.96 -14.00 -5.57
CA PHE A 9 16.61 -12.71 -5.77
C PHE A 9 18.10 -12.85 -5.41
N SER A 10 18.98 -12.50 -6.34
CA SER A 10 20.43 -12.62 -6.16
C SER A 10 21.14 -11.31 -6.50
N GLY A 11 22.28 -11.06 -5.84
CA GLY A 11 23.05 -9.82 -5.98
C GLY A 11 22.62 -8.71 -5.01
N GLY A 12 23.16 -7.50 -5.20
CA GLY A 12 22.92 -6.35 -4.33
C GLY A 12 23.97 -6.11 -3.23
N GLY A 13 24.92 -7.03 -3.03
CA GLY A 13 26.02 -6.86 -2.07
C GLY A 13 25.51 -6.62 -0.65
N SER A 14 25.93 -5.53 -0.01
CA SER A 14 25.43 -5.09 1.31
C SER A 14 23.93 -4.76 1.32
N ASN A 15 23.32 -4.62 0.15
CA ASN A 15 21.92 -4.21 0.00
C ASN A 15 21.02 -5.38 -0.42
N ALA A 16 21.48 -6.64 -0.35
CA ALA A 16 20.66 -7.80 -0.73
C ALA A 16 19.38 -7.88 0.12
N ILE A 17 18.27 -8.31 -0.50
CA ILE A 17 17.00 -8.57 0.20
C ILE A 17 17.13 -9.90 0.95
N SER A 18 16.78 -9.90 2.24
CA SER A 18 16.90 -11.07 3.12
C SER A 18 15.57 -11.79 3.38
N GLY A 19 14.44 -11.12 3.17
CA GLY A 19 13.09 -11.67 3.17
C GLY A 19 12.13 -10.80 2.36
N VAL A 20 11.26 -11.38 1.55
CA VAL A 20 10.35 -10.57 0.71
C VAL A 20 9.09 -10.23 1.51
N HIS A 21 8.74 -8.94 1.59
CA HIS A 21 7.46 -8.52 2.16
C HIS A 21 6.49 -7.95 1.12
N ALA A 22 6.94 -6.98 0.32
CA ALA A 22 6.12 -6.30 -0.66
C ALA A 22 6.89 -6.06 -1.97
N GLY A 23 6.15 -5.79 -3.03
CA GLY A 23 6.73 -5.41 -4.30
C GLY A 23 5.69 -5.04 -5.35
N CYS A 24 6.18 -4.54 -6.48
CA CYS A 24 5.39 -4.18 -7.65
C CYS A 24 6.14 -4.55 -8.93
N VAL A 25 5.39 -4.77 -10.00
CA VAL A 25 5.95 -5.04 -11.33
C VAL A 25 5.97 -3.74 -12.12
N LEU A 26 7.13 -3.37 -12.65
CA LEU A 26 7.30 -2.24 -13.55
C LEU A 26 6.80 -2.62 -14.97
N PRO A 27 6.31 -1.66 -15.77
CA PRO A 27 5.90 -1.91 -17.15
C PRO A 27 6.97 -2.50 -18.08
N ASN A 28 8.26 -2.33 -17.76
CA ASN A 28 9.37 -2.94 -18.50
C ASN A 28 9.63 -4.41 -18.11
N GLY A 29 8.84 -4.97 -17.19
CA GLY A 29 8.97 -6.33 -16.67
C GLY A 29 9.86 -6.45 -15.45
N ASN A 30 10.63 -5.43 -15.07
CA ASN A 30 11.39 -5.50 -13.82
C ASN A 30 10.44 -5.49 -12.60
N VAL A 31 10.96 -5.91 -11.45
CA VAL A 31 10.21 -5.95 -10.19
C VAL A 31 10.94 -5.12 -9.13
N ILE A 32 10.18 -4.32 -8.39
CA ILE A 32 10.68 -3.63 -7.19
C ILE A 32 10.28 -4.49 -6.01
N ILE A 33 11.24 -4.84 -5.16
CA ILE A 33 11.06 -5.73 -4.02
C ILE A 33 11.63 -5.07 -2.77
N GLY A 34 10.88 -5.11 -1.67
CA GLY A 34 11.30 -4.61 -0.36
C GLY A 34 11.46 -5.73 0.66
N ASP A 35 12.43 -5.53 1.55
CA ASP A 35 12.74 -6.47 2.62
C ASP A 35 11.64 -6.54 3.69
N GLN A 36 11.61 -7.66 4.41
CA GLN A 36 10.79 -7.90 5.57
C GLN A 36 11.27 -7.09 6.77
N TYR A 37 10.30 -6.65 7.56
CA TYR A 37 10.31 -5.87 8.79
C TYR A 37 11.23 -6.26 9.96
N ASN A 38 12.28 -7.06 9.78
CA ASN A 38 13.04 -7.60 10.90
C ASN A 38 14.54 -7.74 10.61
N SER A 39 15.01 -7.36 9.43
CA SER A 39 16.42 -7.39 9.07
C SER A 39 17.07 -6.01 9.28
N HIS A 40 18.36 -6.03 9.62
CA HIS A 40 19.14 -4.82 9.73
C HIS A 40 19.35 -4.28 8.30
N ALA A 41 18.75 -3.11 8.01
CA ALA A 41 18.63 -2.47 6.70
C ALA A 41 17.54 -3.05 5.77
N ASN A 42 16.32 -2.53 5.89
CA ASN A 42 15.20 -2.88 5.00
C ASN A 42 15.42 -2.32 3.59
N ASN A 43 16.21 -3.00 2.77
CA ASN A 43 16.51 -2.52 1.43
C ASN A 43 15.30 -2.63 0.52
N ILE A 44 15.21 -1.73 -0.47
CA ILE A 44 14.26 -1.79 -1.57
C ILE A 44 15.07 -1.70 -2.86
N ASN A 45 14.94 -2.72 -3.69
CA ASN A 45 15.76 -2.89 -4.89
C ASN A 45 14.90 -3.23 -6.11
N GLU A 46 15.48 -2.97 -7.28
CA GLU A 46 14.96 -3.38 -8.57
C GLU A 46 15.66 -4.65 -9.03
N TYR A 47 14.89 -5.62 -9.48
CA TYR A 47 15.35 -6.88 -10.06
C TYR A 47 14.71 -7.11 -11.42
N THR A 48 15.34 -7.88 -12.27
CA THR A 48 14.68 -8.43 -13.46
C THR A 48 13.60 -9.44 -13.05
N VAL A 49 12.69 -9.80 -13.96
CA VAL A 49 11.77 -10.96 -13.76
C VAL A 49 12.49 -12.26 -13.45
N SER A 50 13.78 -12.40 -13.80
CA SER A 50 14.59 -13.59 -13.50
C SER A 50 15.27 -13.53 -12.13
N GLY A 51 15.09 -12.45 -11.36
CA GLY A 51 15.66 -12.27 -10.03
C GLY A 51 17.09 -11.69 -10.01
N ALA A 52 17.60 -11.18 -11.14
CA ALA A 52 18.92 -10.55 -11.21
C ALA A 52 18.83 -9.09 -10.72
N PHE A 53 19.73 -8.70 -9.80
CA PHE A 53 19.81 -7.34 -9.30
C PHE A 53 20.08 -6.33 -10.42
N VAL A 54 19.27 -5.27 -10.47
CA VAL A 54 19.44 -4.15 -11.40
C VAL A 54 20.08 -2.96 -10.68
N ARG A 55 19.43 -2.47 -9.61
CA ARG A 55 19.88 -1.31 -8.83
C ARG A 55 19.18 -1.20 -7.48
N SER A 56 19.73 -0.38 -6.59
CA SER A 56 19.04 0.06 -5.38
C SER A 56 17.98 1.12 -5.73
N VAL A 57 16.83 1.04 -5.09
CA VAL A 57 15.68 1.93 -5.33
C VAL A 57 15.54 2.90 -4.17
N TYR A 58 15.52 2.36 -2.95
CA TYR A 58 15.36 3.17 -1.77
C TYR A 58 15.85 2.41 -0.54
N GLN A 59 16.46 3.14 0.39
CA GLN A 59 16.74 2.63 1.72
C GLN A 59 15.94 3.48 2.71
N PRO A 60 14.83 2.94 3.24
CA PRO A 60 14.08 3.56 4.32
C PRO A 60 15.03 3.96 5.46
N SER A 61 14.93 5.23 5.85
CA SER A 61 15.70 5.79 6.95
C SER A 61 14.78 6.56 7.89
N GLN A 62 15.27 6.84 9.09
CA GLN A 62 14.57 7.68 10.06
C GLN A 62 14.26 9.10 9.53
N ALA A 63 14.91 9.54 8.45
CA ALA A 63 14.65 10.83 7.82
C ALA A 63 13.19 11.00 7.34
N LEU A 64 12.45 9.90 7.14
CA LEU A 64 11.01 9.95 6.86
C LEU A 64 10.15 10.33 8.08
N GLY A 65 10.76 10.52 9.26
CA GLY A 65 10.04 10.79 10.51
C GLY A 65 9.28 9.56 11.03
N ILE A 66 9.67 8.37 10.60
CA ILE A 66 9.12 7.10 11.11
C ILE A 66 9.98 6.68 12.31
N SER A 67 9.33 6.45 13.45
CA SER A 67 9.99 6.16 14.74
C SER A 67 10.78 4.86 14.77
N ASN A 68 10.44 3.92 13.88
CA ASN A 68 11.13 2.63 13.78
C ASN A 68 12.53 2.82 13.17
N PRO A 69 13.60 2.22 13.75
CA PRO A 69 14.92 2.20 13.12
C PRO A 69 14.98 1.43 11.78
N TYR A 70 14.00 0.58 11.52
CA TYR A 70 13.87 -0.28 10.34
C TYR A 70 12.45 -0.17 9.76
N PRO A 71 12.07 0.97 9.14
CA PRO A 71 10.81 1.08 8.42
C PRO A 71 10.88 0.26 7.13
N GLY A 72 9.77 -0.36 6.70
CA GLY A 72 9.76 -1.24 5.54
C GLY A 72 8.61 -0.96 4.58
N MET A 73 8.75 -1.41 3.34
CA MET A 73 7.71 -1.24 2.32
C MET A 73 6.55 -2.19 2.58
N THR A 74 5.32 -1.69 2.75
CA THR A 74 4.11 -2.52 2.89
C THR A 74 3.43 -2.79 1.55
N ASN A 75 3.62 -1.88 0.58
CA ASN A 75 2.95 -1.93 -0.71
C ASN A 75 3.68 -1.06 -1.75
N CYS A 76 3.51 -1.37 -3.04
CA CYS A 76 4.00 -0.57 -4.15
C CYS A 76 3.06 -0.67 -5.36
N VAL A 77 2.97 0.41 -6.14
CA VAL A 77 2.49 0.41 -7.52
C VAL A 77 3.48 1.10 -8.45
N ALA A 78 3.53 0.62 -9.69
CA ALA A 78 4.26 1.26 -10.78
C ALA A 78 3.31 2.15 -11.59
N VAL A 79 3.58 3.46 -11.62
CA VAL A 79 2.88 4.40 -12.51
C VAL A 79 3.48 4.33 -13.92
N SER A 80 4.81 4.17 -13.99
CA SER A 80 5.54 3.91 -15.23
C SER A 80 6.79 3.07 -14.94
N ALA A 81 7.62 2.79 -15.95
CA ALA A 81 8.92 2.13 -15.75
C ALA A 81 9.93 3.00 -14.97
N SER A 82 9.64 4.30 -14.81
CA SER A 82 10.49 5.27 -14.14
C SER A 82 9.77 6.03 -13.03
N ASN A 83 8.55 5.63 -12.66
CA ASN A 83 7.78 6.29 -11.59
C ASN A 83 7.03 5.24 -10.79
N ILE A 84 7.28 5.20 -9.49
CA ILE A 84 6.64 4.29 -8.55
C ILE A 84 6.09 5.07 -7.36
N ILE A 85 5.06 4.52 -6.75
CA ILE A 85 4.53 5.00 -5.47
C ILE A 85 4.51 3.81 -4.53
N MET A 86 5.09 3.97 -3.35
CA MET A 86 5.15 2.93 -2.35
C MET A 86 4.78 3.44 -0.98
N VAL A 87 4.31 2.52 -0.13
CA VAL A 87 3.98 2.79 1.26
C VAL A 87 5.09 2.27 2.14
N ILE A 88 5.59 3.13 3.03
CA ILE A 88 6.58 2.79 4.05
C ILE A 88 5.90 2.88 5.42
N ALA A 89 6.00 1.80 6.21
CA ALA A 89 5.40 1.73 7.53
C ALA A 89 6.34 1.19 8.60
N ASP A 90 5.96 1.45 9.86
CA ASP A 90 6.49 0.81 11.06
C ASP A 90 5.77 -0.53 11.31
N THR A 91 6.57 -1.52 11.69
CA THR A 91 6.26 -2.90 12.06
C THR A 91 5.25 -3.07 13.21
N TRP A 92 5.09 -2.07 14.09
CA TRP A 92 4.27 -2.22 15.31
C TRP A 92 3.37 -1.04 15.65
N THR A 93 3.67 0.14 15.10
CA THR A 93 2.82 1.32 15.27
C THR A 93 2.33 1.78 13.92
N ILE A 94 1.08 1.43 13.63
CA ILE A 94 0.31 1.87 12.46
C ILE A 94 0.26 3.43 12.37
N GLN A 95 0.64 4.14 13.42
CA GLN A 95 0.41 5.58 13.59
C GLN A 95 1.38 6.53 12.86
N ASN A 96 2.38 6.06 12.09
CA ASN A 96 3.31 6.94 11.37
C ASN A 96 3.70 6.40 9.99
N THR A 97 2.73 6.10 9.13
CA THR A 97 2.98 5.61 7.77
C THR A 97 3.12 6.75 6.77
N LYS A 98 4.03 6.57 5.80
CA LYS A 98 4.23 7.49 4.69
C LYS A 98 3.95 6.77 3.37
N ALA A 99 3.40 7.48 2.40
CA ALA A 99 3.58 7.08 1.01
C ALA A 99 4.66 7.97 0.37
N ILE A 100 5.52 7.39 -0.44
CA ILE A 100 6.57 8.10 -1.16
C ILE A 100 6.42 7.80 -2.65
N GLN A 101 6.56 8.84 -3.46
CA GLN A 101 6.68 8.73 -4.89
C GLN A 101 8.14 8.87 -5.27
N LEU A 102 8.65 7.94 -6.07
CA LEU A 102 10.00 8.02 -6.62
C LEU A 102 9.98 8.05 -8.12
N THR A 103 10.92 8.82 -8.68
CA THR A 103 11.20 8.88 -10.11
C THR A 103 12.62 8.42 -10.37
N LEU A 104 12.79 7.56 -11.38
CA LEU A 104 14.09 7.14 -11.90
C LEU A 104 14.59 8.17 -12.92
N SER A 105 15.68 8.85 -12.59
CA SER A 105 16.34 9.82 -13.45
C SER A 105 17.86 9.61 -13.37
N GLU A 106 18.54 9.64 -14.51
CA GLU A 106 20.01 9.52 -14.57
C GLU A 106 20.55 8.25 -13.88
N GLY A 107 19.77 7.17 -13.90
CA GLY A 107 20.15 5.89 -13.33
C GLY A 107 19.83 5.70 -11.84
N SER A 108 19.34 6.73 -11.15
CA SER A 108 19.04 6.70 -9.71
C SER A 108 17.58 7.03 -9.43
N TRP A 109 17.00 6.35 -8.44
CA TRP A 109 15.66 6.62 -7.94
C TRP A 109 15.70 7.76 -6.92
N ASN A 110 14.85 8.77 -7.12
CA ASN A 110 14.79 9.95 -6.27
C ASN A 110 13.37 10.14 -5.75
N VAL A 111 13.23 10.46 -4.46
CA VAL A 111 11.94 10.85 -3.88
C VAL A 111 11.53 12.18 -4.46
N THR A 112 10.37 12.23 -5.11
CA THR A 112 9.82 13.46 -5.72
C THR A 112 8.67 14.04 -4.92
N HIS A 113 7.84 13.17 -4.34
CA HIS A 113 6.71 13.56 -3.49
C HIS A 113 6.60 12.63 -2.30
N GLN A 114 6.03 13.15 -1.20
CA GLN A 114 5.76 12.41 0.01
C GLN A 114 4.36 12.76 0.50
N PHE A 115 3.63 11.73 0.93
CA PHE A 115 2.37 11.84 1.63
C PHE A 115 2.55 11.39 3.08
N SER A 116 2.17 12.24 4.02
CA SER A 116 2.07 11.96 5.45
C SER A 116 0.61 11.88 5.85
N MET A 117 0.20 10.71 6.33
CA MET A 117 -1.16 10.54 6.84
C MET A 117 -1.47 11.51 7.99
N THR A 118 -0.50 11.76 8.88
CA THR A 118 -0.65 12.72 9.98
C THR A 118 -0.94 14.15 9.47
N ASN A 119 -0.28 14.57 8.39
CA ASN A 119 -0.49 15.91 7.83
C ASN A 119 -1.85 15.98 7.14
N PHE A 120 -2.18 14.95 6.36
CA PHE A 120 -3.47 14.86 5.70
C PHE A 120 -4.63 14.87 6.71
N ASP A 121 -4.55 14.04 7.75
CA ASP A 121 -5.55 14.01 8.82
C ASP A 121 -5.72 15.39 9.47
N THR A 122 -4.62 16.10 9.74
CA THR A 122 -4.63 17.48 10.27
C THR A 122 -5.33 18.44 9.32
N LEU A 123 -5.00 18.42 8.02
CA LEU A 123 -5.63 19.27 7.01
C LEU A 123 -7.13 19.02 6.87
N GLN A 124 -7.56 17.77 7.03
CA GLN A 124 -8.96 17.40 6.96
C GLN A 124 -9.72 17.64 8.27
N GLY A 125 -9.04 18.01 9.37
CA GLY A 125 -9.64 18.21 10.69
C GLY A 125 -9.99 16.91 11.40
N THR A 126 -9.15 15.88 11.24
CA THR A 126 -9.49 14.48 11.51
C THR A 126 -8.32 13.75 12.19
N SER A 127 -8.51 12.50 12.64
CA SER A 127 -7.45 11.74 13.33
C SER A 127 -7.55 10.23 13.18
N GLY A 128 -6.38 9.58 13.25
CA GLY A 128 -6.25 8.16 13.57
C GLY A 128 -6.01 7.24 12.37
N SER A 129 -5.57 7.77 11.23
CA SER A 129 -5.42 6.98 10.01
C SER A 129 -4.00 6.45 9.82
N SER A 130 -3.88 5.40 9.01
CA SER A 130 -2.62 4.84 8.51
C SER A 130 -2.78 4.43 7.07
N ILE A 131 -1.69 4.11 6.41
CA ILE A 131 -1.69 3.56 5.07
C ILE A 131 -0.93 2.25 5.13
N TRP A 132 -1.57 1.19 4.68
CA TRP A 132 -0.92 -0.12 4.51
C TRP A 132 -0.86 -0.56 3.06
N SER A 133 -1.86 -0.20 2.26
CA SER A 133 -1.92 -0.54 0.85
C SER A 133 -2.31 0.66 0.00
N LEU A 134 -2.14 0.53 -1.30
CA LEU A 134 -2.60 1.48 -2.28
C LEU A 134 -2.96 0.75 -3.57
N ALA A 135 -3.69 1.42 -4.45
CA ALA A 135 -3.98 0.95 -5.81
C ALA A 135 -3.81 2.11 -6.80
N LEU A 136 -3.28 1.81 -7.97
CA LEU A 136 -3.30 2.72 -9.11
C LEU A 136 -4.59 2.49 -9.88
N GLY A 137 -5.45 3.51 -9.93
CA GLY A 137 -6.64 3.54 -10.78
C GLY A 137 -6.28 3.77 -12.23
N ARG A 138 -7.16 3.33 -13.14
CA ARG A 138 -7.02 3.59 -14.59
C ARG A 138 -7.22 5.06 -14.94
N ASP A 139 -7.86 5.81 -14.07
CA ASP A 139 -8.10 7.24 -14.18
C ASP A 139 -6.85 8.09 -13.88
N GLY A 140 -5.70 7.46 -13.58
CA GLY A 140 -4.44 8.15 -13.30
C GLY A 140 -4.34 8.67 -11.87
N TYR A 141 -5.15 8.13 -10.96
CA TYR A 141 -5.09 8.44 -9.53
C TYR A 141 -4.62 7.24 -8.72
N VAL A 142 -3.96 7.51 -7.60
CA VAL A 142 -3.68 6.51 -6.58
C VAL A 142 -4.71 6.62 -5.48
N TYR A 143 -5.19 5.46 -5.06
CA TYR A 143 -6.18 5.30 -4.02
C TYR A 143 -5.55 4.62 -2.82
N PHE A 144 -5.77 5.20 -1.64
CA PHE A 144 -5.44 4.59 -0.37
C PHE A 144 -6.73 4.14 0.31
N PRO A 145 -6.79 2.90 0.83
CA PRO A 145 -8.00 2.36 1.42
C PRO A 145 -8.44 3.20 2.62
N PRO A 146 -9.75 3.29 2.89
CA PRO A 146 -10.25 3.95 4.07
C PRO A 146 -9.78 3.22 5.34
N MET A 147 -9.46 3.97 6.40
CA MET A 147 -9.18 3.40 7.72
C MET A 147 -10.10 3.99 8.79
N ARG A 148 -10.33 3.20 9.85
CA ARG A 148 -11.20 3.57 10.98
C ARG A 148 -10.61 4.76 11.72
N ARG A 149 -11.37 5.85 11.84
CA ARG A 149 -10.96 7.00 12.66
C ARG A 149 -11.24 6.76 14.13
N ALA A 150 -10.61 7.58 14.98
CA ALA A 150 -10.78 7.55 16.43
C ALA A 150 -12.25 7.65 16.89
N THR A 151 -13.16 8.15 16.05
CA THR A 151 -14.60 8.29 16.31
C THR A 151 -15.46 7.08 15.92
N GLY A 152 -14.87 5.96 15.49
CA GLY A 152 -15.60 4.72 15.17
C GLY A 152 -16.09 4.59 13.72
N GLN A 153 -16.21 5.71 12.99
CA GLN A 153 -16.64 5.71 11.58
C GLN A 153 -15.54 5.20 10.62
N LEU A 154 -15.91 4.31 9.70
CA LEU A 154 -15.08 3.97 8.53
C LEU A 154 -15.10 5.10 7.51
N GLN A 155 -13.92 5.46 7.02
CA GLN A 155 -13.73 6.61 6.17
C GLN A 155 -14.04 6.36 4.69
N LYS A 156 -14.02 7.47 3.95
CA LYS A 156 -13.91 7.54 2.51
C LYS A 156 -12.50 7.10 2.04
N LEU A 157 -12.36 6.70 0.78
CA LEU A 157 -11.04 6.47 0.18
C LEU A 157 -10.27 7.80 0.15
N ILE A 158 -8.94 7.72 0.21
CA ILE A 158 -8.10 8.88 -0.14
C ILE A 158 -7.72 8.72 -1.61
N LYS A 159 -7.97 9.75 -2.40
CA LYS A 159 -7.62 9.82 -3.82
C LYS A 159 -6.57 10.91 -4.02
N CYS A 160 -5.45 10.57 -4.64
CA CYS A 160 -4.37 11.50 -4.98
C CYS A 160 -4.01 11.37 -6.46
N PRO A 161 -3.71 12.46 -7.19
CA PRO A 161 -3.14 12.35 -8.53
C PRO A 161 -1.87 11.50 -8.51
N SER A 162 -1.72 10.55 -9.44
CA SER A 162 -0.50 9.73 -9.49
C SER A 162 0.75 10.54 -9.88
N SER A 163 0.57 11.78 -10.36
CA SER A 163 1.66 12.70 -10.69
C SER A 163 2.19 13.50 -9.49
N ASP A 164 1.39 13.65 -8.43
CA ASP A 164 1.75 14.42 -7.24
C ASP A 164 0.89 13.93 -6.06
N ILE A 165 1.50 13.11 -5.21
CA ILE A 165 0.84 12.54 -4.04
C ILE A 165 0.92 13.44 -2.80
N THR A 166 1.36 14.69 -2.91
CA THR A 166 1.44 15.60 -1.75
C THR A 166 0.05 15.76 -1.13
N GLU A 167 -0.04 15.83 0.20
CA GLU A 167 -1.30 15.70 0.94
C GLU A 167 -2.36 16.74 0.54
N ASN A 168 -1.92 17.94 0.15
CA ASN A 168 -2.80 19.03 -0.30
C ASN A 168 -3.35 18.84 -1.73
N LYS A 169 -2.88 17.82 -2.46
CA LYS A 169 -3.41 17.40 -3.77
C LYS A 169 -4.42 16.27 -3.65
N CYS A 170 -4.54 15.70 -2.46
CA CYS A 170 -5.39 14.55 -2.20
C CYS A 170 -6.75 14.96 -1.65
N GLU A 171 -7.74 14.11 -1.85
CA GLU A 171 -9.10 14.32 -1.37
C GLU A 171 -9.73 13.03 -0.82
N LEU A 172 -10.78 13.20 -0.02
CA LEU A 172 -11.61 12.09 0.48
C LEU A 172 -12.74 11.80 -0.51
N VAL A 173 -12.81 10.59 -1.06
CA VAL A 173 -13.80 10.19 -2.07
C VAL A 173 -14.63 8.98 -1.67
N GLY A 174 -15.87 8.98 -2.16
CA GLY A 174 -16.85 7.92 -1.91
C GLY A 174 -17.74 8.15 -0.70
N ASP A 175 -18.61 7.18 -0.47
CA ASP A 175 -19.53 7.15 0.64
C ASP A 175 -18.88 6.60 1.92
N ILE A 176 -19.53 6.83 3.06
CA ILE A 176 -19.14 6.22 4.33
C ILE A 176 -19.58 4.75 4.32
N ILE A 177 -18.68 3.85 4.68
CA ILE A 177 -19.02 2.43 4.85
C ILE A 177 -19.71 2.26 6.22
N PRO A 178 -20.95 1.75 6.30
CA PRO A 178 -21.73 1.76 7.54
C PRO A 178 -21.05 1.02 8.71
N GLU A 179 -20.98 1.65 9.89
CA GLU A 179 -20.27 1.14 11.08
C GLU A 179 -20.85 -0.16 11.67
N SER A 180 -22.13 -0.47 11.44
CA SER A 180 -22.78 -1.72 11.89
C SER A 180 -22.09 -2.99 11.37
N THR A 181 -21.15 -2.83 10.45
CA THR A 181 -20.32 -3.86 9.86
C THR A 181 -19.04 -4.19 10.66
N LEU A 182 -18.57 -3.33 11.56
CA LEU A 182 -17.29 -3.48 12.27
C LEU A 182 -17.46 -3.65 13.79
N ASN A 183 -17.99 -4.78 14.21
CA ASN A 183 -18.05 -5.12 15.63
C ASN A 183 -16.72 -5.75 16.07
N SER A 184 -15.70 -4.96 16.41
CA SER A 184 -14.70 -5.37 17.41
C SER A 184 -13.86 -4.20 17.92
N SER A 185 -13.69 -4.18 19.23
CA SER A 185 -12.88 -3.25 20.02
C SER A 185 -11.36 -3.46 19.89
N ASN A 186 -10.90 -4.31 18.98
CA ASN A 186 -9.49 -4.69 18.88
C ASN A 186 -8.85 -4.13 17.61
N TYR A 187 -7.98 -3.14 17.82
CA TYR A 187 -7.28 -2.35 16.81
C TYR A 187 -6.25 -3.12 15.95
N THR A 188 -6.06 -4.42 16.18
CA THR A 188 -4.84 -5.15 15.79
C THR A 188 -4.97 -6.09 14.60
N THR A 189 -6.14 -6.23 13.97
CA THR A 189 -6.37 -7.26 12.92
C THR A 189 -7.00 -6.70 11.65
N PHE A 190 -6.36 -5.72 11.00
CA PHE A 190 -6.91 -5.17 9.76
C PHE A 190 -5.93 -5.19 8.60
N THR A 191 -6.18 -6.08 7.65
CA THR A 191 -5.72 -5.87 6.29
C THR A 191 -6.75 -5.03 5.57
N TYR A 192 -6.37 -3.80 5.30
CA TYR A 192 -7.06 -2.90 4.39
C TYR A 192 -6.31 -3.01 3.07
N ALA A 193 -6.82 -3.83 2.16
CA ALA A 193 -6.27 -3.95 0.82
C ALA A 193 -7.17 -3.22 -0.16
N VAL A 194 -6.58 -2.53 -1.12
CA VAL A 194 -7.30 -1.99 -2.26
C VAL A 194 -6.60 -2.46 -3.53
N VAL A 195 -7.39 -2.86 -4.52
CA VAL A 195 -6.89 -3.19 -5.86
C VAL A 195 -7.84 -2.63 -6.91
N GLN A 196 -7.29 -2.30 -8.07
CA GLN A 196 -8.09 -1.92 -9.24
C GLN A 196 -8.71 -3.19 -9.85
N ILE A 197 -10.01 -3.13 -10.20
CA ILE A 197 -10.68 -4.21 -10.92
C ILE A 197 -10.30 -4.11 -12.39
N PRO A 198 -9.69 -5.15 -13.00
CA PRO A 198 -9.29 -5.13 -14.40
C PRO A 198 -10.39 -4.60 -15.32
N ASP A 199 -10.01 -3.81 -16.30
CA ASP A 199 -10.89 -3.24 -17.32
C ASP A 199 -12.00 -2.29 -16.81
N THR A 200 -11.94 -1.85 -15.55
CA THR A 200 -12.86 -0.86 -14.98
C THR A 200 -12.11 0.22 -14.18
N ASP A 201 -12.78 1.34 -13.90
CA ASP A 201 -12.30 2.35 -12.96
C ASP A 201 -12.65 2.00 -11.50
N ASP A 202 -13.42 0.94 -11.28
CA ASP A 202 -13.84 0.48 -9.98
C ASP A 202 -12.70 -0.19 -9.22
N LEU A 203 -12.82 -0.20 -7.90
CA LEU A 203 -11.84 -0.78 -6.99
C LEU A 203 -12.49 -1.90 -6.18
N LEU A 204 -11.71 -2.92 -5.85
CA LEU A 204 -12.03 -3.82 -4.75
C LEU A 204 -11.32 -3.35 -3.50
N VAL A 205 -12.09 -3.16 -2.44
CA VAL A 205 -11.61 -2.73 -1.14
C VAL A 205 -11.91 -3.85 -0.15
N ALA A 206 -10.87 -4.53 0.30
CA ALA A 206 -10.96 -5.52 1.36
C ALA A 206 -10.81 -4.82 2.71
N LEU A 207 -11.84 -4.95 3.55
CA LEU A 207 -11.87 -4.44 4.90
C LEU A 207 -12.21 -5.62 5.82
N TYR A 208 -11.24 -6.06 6.61
CA TYR A 208 -11.44 -7.17 7.55
C TYR A 208 -11.91 -8.44 6.82
N TYR A 209 -13.07 -9.00 7.20
CA TYR A 209 -13.70 -10.15 6.55
C TYR A 209 -14.64 -9.76 5.39
N ARG A 210 -14.56 -8.56 4.84
CA ARG A 210 -15.49 -8.14 3.79
C ARG A 210 -14.77 -7.57 2.60
N LEU A 211 -15.28 -7.91 1.43
CA LEU A 211 -14.84 -7.39 0.15
C LEU A 211 -15.92 -6.48 -0.39
N TYR A 212 -15.59 -5.21 -0.61
CA TYR A 212 -16.48 -4.24 -1.22
C TYR A 212 -15.99 -3.90 -2.63
N ARG A 213 -16.92 -3.69 -3.55
CA ARG A 213 -16.67 -2.98 -4.80
C ARG A 213 -16.98 -1.51 -4.57
N TYR A 214 -15.97 -0.67 -4.72
CA TYR A 214 -16.12 0.77 -4.81
C TYR A 214 -16.38 1.14 -6.26
N ASN A 215 -17.54 1.75 -6.52
CA ASN A 215 -17.88 2.24 -7.84
C ASN A 215 -17.34 3.66 -8.02
N ALA A 216 -16.36 3.85 -8.92
CA ALA A 216 -15.67 5.12 -9.06
C ALA A 216 -16.57 6.24 -9.62
N ALA A 217 -17.58 5.88 -10.41
CA ALA A 217 -18.50 6.85 -11.01
C ALA A 217 -19.51 7.44 -10.00
N SER A 218 -20.00 6.62 -9.07
CA SER A 218 -21.01 7.04 -8.08
C SER A 218 -20.42 7.33 -6.69
N GLY A 219 -19.24 6.80 -6.39
CA GLY A 219 -18.66 6.84 -5.05
C GLY A 219 -19.23 5.79 -4.08
N ALA A 220 -20.19 4.97 -4.52
CA ALA A 220 -20.88 4.01 -3.67
C ALA A 220 -20.03 2.74 -3.42
N TYR A 221 -20.23 2.14 -2.24
CA TYR A 221 -19.70 0.82 -1.91
C TYR A 221 -20.80 -0.23 -1.98
N MET A 222 -20.50 -1.35 -2.64
CA MET A 222 -21.36 -2.53 -2.66
C MET A 222 -20.60 -3.70 -2.03
N LEU A 223 -21.21 -4.36 -1.04
CA LEU A 223 -20.65 -5.59 -0.49
C LEU A 223 -20.69 -6.67 -1.58
N VAL A 224 -19.51 -7.19 -1.93
CA VAL A 224 -19.35 -8.28 -2.90
C VAL A 224 -19.31 -9.61 -2.18
N HIS A 225 -18.58 -9.70 -1.07
CA HIS A 225 -18.43 -10.93 -0.30
C HIS A 225 -18.18 -10.68 1.19
N SER A 226 -18.60 -11.63 2.03
CA SER A 226 -18.32 -11.63 3.47
C SER A 226 -17.73 -12.98 3.88
N PHE A 227 -16.47 -12.97 4.29
CA PHE A 227 -15.72 -14.13 4.79
C PHE A 227 -16.02 -14.47 6.25
N SER A 228 -16.94 -13.75 6.91
CA SER A 228 -17.23 -13.89 8.35
C SER A 228 -17.68 -15.30 8.75
N ASP A 229 -18.32 -16.03 7.84
CA ASP A 229 -18.79 -17.41 8.09
C ASP A 229 -17.79 -18.47 7.61
N GLU A 230 -16.74 -18.06 6.87
CA GLU A 230 -15.77 -18.95 6.23
C GLU A 230 -14.45 -19.04 7.01
N LEU A 231 -14.13 -18.04 7.83
CA LEU A 231 -12.85 -17.91 8.52
C LEU A 231 -13.04 -17.88 10.05
N PRO A 232 -12.36 -18.76 10.81
CA PRO A 232 -12.35 -18.67 12.27
C PRO A 232 -11.75 -17.34 12.71
N ILE A 233 -12.52 -16.58 13.51
CA ILE A 233 -12.22 -15.21 13.97
C ILE A 233 -10.82 -15.08 14.61
N ASP A 234 -10.26 -16.19 15.10
CA ASP A 234 -9.02 -16.23 15.89
C ASP A 234 -7.73 -16.53 15.08
N THR A 235 -7.80 -16.71 13.75
CA THR A 235 -6.66 -17.26 12.98
C THR A 235 -6.10 -16.40 11.85
N PHE A 236 -6.60 -15.18 11.62
CA PHE A 236 -6.13 -14.39 10.48
C PHE A 236 -4.83 -13.62 10.77
N ALA A 237 -3.69 -14.27 10.51
CA ALA A 237 -2.52 -13.57 10.00
C ALA A 237 -2.75 -13.39 8.48
N PRO A 238 -2.74 -12.17 7.94
CA PRO A 238 -3.07 -11.96 6.54
C PRO A 238 -2.06 -12.65 5.63
N ARG A 239 -2.51 -13.72 4.99
CA ARG A 239 -1.84 -14.37 3.87
C ARG A 239 -2.46 -13.80 2.60
N ALA A 240 -1.62 -13.41 1.66
CA ALA A 240 -1.97 -12.70 0.43
C ALA A 240 -3.32 -13.16 -0.16
N MET A 241 -4.25 -12.21 -0.34
CA MET A 241 -5.50 -12.46 -1.06
C MET A 241 -5.20 -12.36 -2.55
N VAL A 242 -5.25 -13.50 -3.26
CA VAL A 242 -5.15 -13.53 -4.71
C VAL A 242 -6.57 -13.45 -5.27
N ILE A 243 -6.95 -12.28 -5.75
CA ILE A 243 -8.20 -12.10 -6.50
C ILE A 243 -7.91 -12.57 -7.93
N ARG A 244 -8.61 -13.62 -8.37
CA ARG A 244 -8.51 -14.17 -9.73
C ARG A 244 -9.70 -13.74 -10.57
#